data_AF-A0A957PKJ5-F1
#
_entry.id   AF-A0A957PKJ5-F1
#
_cell.length_a   1.000
_cell.length_b   1.000
_cell.length_c   1.000
_cell.angle_alpha   90.00
_cell.angle_beta   90.00
_cell.angle_gamma   90.00
#
_symmetry.space_group_name_H-M   'P 1'
#
loop_
_entity.id
_entity.type
_entity.pdbx_description
1 polymer ?
#
loop_
_entity_poly.entity_id
_entity_poly.type
_entity_poly.pdbx_seq_one_letter_code
_entity_poly.pdbx_strand_id
1 'polypeptide(L)'
;MTNDLTPSNAQPPVALESTVITHGLPYPQNLTLANDMEAAIRAHGAEPRTIGIVQGELIAGLSSEQLAYLASAAQAPEQHDLHKVSRRDLPIAVARRWNGGTTVATTMWIAHRHGIPVFATGGIGGVHRGDGADVSADLQELAQTPVIVVCAGAKAILNLPATLEYLETFGVSVVGWGTDEFPAFYSHQSG
;
A
#
# COMPACT_ATOMS: atom_id res chain seq x y z
N MET A 1 -9.49 -30.89 -1.28
CA MET A 1 -10.32 -30.18 -2.27
C MET A 1 -9.37 -29.77 -3.38
N THR A 2 -9.62 -30.25 -4.59
CA THR A 2 -8.72 -30.14 -5.75
C THR A 2 -8.76 -28.71 -6.29
N ASN A 3 -7.66 -27.95 -6.16
CA ASN A 3 -7.50 -26.69 -6.89
C ASN A 3 -7.29 -27.01 -8.36
N ASP A 4 -8.31 -26.73 -9.15
CA ASP A 4 -8.28 -26.75 -10.60
C ASP A 4 -7.33 -25.61 -11.05
N LEU A 5 -6.13 -25.97 -11.51
CA LEU A 5 -5.09 -25.05 -11.99
C LEU A 5 -5.26 -24.74 -13.48
N THR A 6 -6.50 -24.67 -13.98
CA THR A 6 -6.75 -24.07 -15.29
C THR A 6 -6.36 -22.59 -15.20
N PRO A 7 -5.39 -22.10 -15.99
CA PRO A 7 -5.08 -20.68 -16.01
C PRO A 7 -6.32 -19.98 -16.55
N SER A 8 -7.00 -19.22 -15.70
CA SER A 8 -7.98 -18.25 -16.20
C SER A 8 -7.25 -17.34 -17.18
N ASN A 9 -7.86 -17.03 -18.32
CA ASN A 9 -7.35 -16.05 -19.30
C ASN A 9 -7.26 -14.60 -18.74
N ALA A 10 -7.37 -14.43 -17.42
CA ALA A 10 -7.28 -13.16 -16.73
C ALA A 10 -5.82 -12.85 -16.40
N GLN A 11 -5.43 -11.59 -16.62
CA GLN A 11 -4.12 -11.09 -16.22
C GLN A 11 -3.99 -11.14 -14.68
N PRO A 12 -2.82 -11.51 -14.12
CA PRO A 12 -2.64 -11.60 -12.69
C PRO A 12 -2.78 -10.22 -12.03
N PRO A 13 -3.60 -10.07 -10.97
CA PRO A 13 -3.83 -8.77 -10.36
C PRO A 13 -2.67 -8.36 -9.43
N VAL A 14 -2.32 -7.07 -9.43
CA VAL A 14 -1.34 -6.46 -8.53
C VAL A 14 -1.97 -5.24 -7.87
N ALA A 15 -2.05 -5.24 -6.54
CA ALA A 15 -2.57 -4.10 -5.80
C ALA A 15 -1.57 -2.92 -5.80
N LEU A 16 -2.11 -1.70 -5.72
CA LEU A 16 -1.39 -0.45 -5.47
C LEU A 16 -2.09 0.33 -4.36
N GLU A 17 -1.36 1.04 -3.51
CA GLU A 17 -1.94 1.89 -2.46
C GLU A 17 -2.28 3.30 -2.97
N SER A 18 -3.18 3.99 -2.26
CA SER A 18 -3.58 5.37 -2.60
C SER A 18 -3.11 6.44 -1.62
N THR A 19 -2.45 6.08 -0.49
CA THR A 19 -1.86 7.10 0.40
C THR A 19 -0.76 7.90 -0.29
N VAL A 20 0.08 7.27 -1.12
CA VAL A 20 1.12 8.00 -1.87
C VAL A 20 0.50 9.03 -2.83
N ILE A 21 -0.70 8.73 -3.35
CA ILE A 21 -1.44 9.59 -4.28
C ILE A 21 -2.11 10.76 -3.52
N THR A 22 -2.72 10.47 -2.39
CA THR A 22 -3.55 11.45 -1.64
C THR A 22 -2.76 12.28 -0.64
N HIS A 23 -1.64 11.77 -0.11
CA HIS A 23 -0.87 12.40 0.96
C HIS A 23 0.65 12.40 0.74
N GLY A 24 1.14 11.72 -0.31
CA GLY A 24 2.57 11.55 -0.56
C GLY A 24 3.16 12.58 -1.51
N LEU A 25 2.43 12.99 -2.54
CA LEU A 25 2.89 13.91 -3.57
C LEU A 25 1.84 14.98 -3.89
N PRO A 26 2.28 16.17 -4.35
CA PRO A 26 1.35 17.21 -4.80
C PRO A 26 0.67 16.84 -6.12
N TYR A 27 -0.48 17.46 -6.38
CA TYR A 27 -1.11 17.42 -7.69
C TYR A 27 -0.41 18.41 -8.65
N PRO A 28 -0.21 18.05 -9.94
CA PRO A 28 -0.65 16.83 -10.63
C PRO A 28 0.32 15.64 -10.57
N GLN A 29 1.47 15.78 -9.89
CA GLN A 29 2.52 14.75 -9.88
C GLN A 29 2.01 13.43 -9.28
N ASN A 30 1.12 13.49 -8.30
CA ASN A 30 0.48 12.31 -7.71
C ASN A 30 -0.35 11.50 -8.72
N LEU A 31 -1.10 12.17 -9.60
CA LEU A 31 -1.91 11.52 -10.64
C LEU A 31 -1.02 10.94 -11.74
N THR A 32 0.01 11.68 -12.15
CA THR A 32 1.02 11.17 -13.10
C THR A 32 1.67 9.91 -12.55
N LEU A 33 2.14 9.94 -11.29
CA LEU A 33 2.71 8.76 -10.64
C LEU A 33 1.73 7.59 -10.61
N ALA A 34 0.47 7.83 -10.24
CA ALA A 34 -0.55 6.78 -10.19
C ALA A 34 -0.71 6.08 -11.55
N ASN A 35 -0.83 6.87 -12.62
CA ASN A 35 -0.93 6.35 -13.99
C ASN A 35 0.34 5.62 -14.44
N ASP A 36 1.52 6.12 -14.07
CA ASP A 36 2.80 5.50 -14.42
C ASP A 36 2.98 4.14 -13.71
N MET A 37 2.62 4.03 -12.42
CA MET A 37 2.63 2.75 -11.69
C MET A 37 1.70 1.73 -12.35
N GLU A 38 0.50 2.18 -12.71
CA GLU A 38 -0.51 1.39 -13.41
C GLU A 38 -0.05 0.95 -14.81
N ALA A 39 0.61 1.83 -15.56
CA ALA A 39 1.17 1.50 -16.87
C ALA A 39 2.33 0.51 -16.76
N ALA A 40 3.20 0.66 -15.76
CA ALA A 40 4.33 -0.23 -15.52
C ALA A 40 3.89 -1.67 -15.25
N ILE A 41 2.82 -1.88 -14.46
CA ILE A 41 2.24 -3.20 -14.20
C ILE A 41 1.66 -3.80 -15.49
N ARG A 42 0.91 -3.02 -16.28
CA ARG A 42 0.35 -3.49 -17.57
C ARG A 42 1.42 -3.86 -18.57
N ALA A 43 2.52 -3.10 -18.63
CA ALA A 43 3.65 -3.39 -19.51
C ALA A 43 4.31 -4.76 -19.21
N HIS A 44 4.17 -5.27 -17.98
CA HIS A 44 4.65 -6.60 -17.56
C HIS A 44 3.55 -7.68 -17.59
N GLY A 45 2.42 -7.42 -18.24
CA GLY A 45 1.37 -8.42 -18.46
C GLY A 45 0.44 -8.68 -17.27
N ALA A 46 0.48 -7.83 -16.24
CA ALA A 46 -0.37 -7.92 -15.05
C ALA A 46 -1.47 -6.84 -15.07
N GLU A 47 -2.51 -7.04 -14.26
CA GLU A 47 -3.61 -6.09 -14.10
C GLU A 47 -3.43 -5.27 -12.80
N PRO A 48 -3.23 -3.95 -12.86
CA PRO A 48 -3.14 -3.17 -11.64
C PRO A 48 -4.52 -2.95 -11.02
N ARG A 49 -4.56 -2.98 -9.70
CA ARG A 49 -5.74 -2.75 -8.88
C ARG A 49 -5.40 -1.67 -7.84
N THR A 50 -5.44 -0.41 -8.25
CA THR A 50 -5.27 0.71 -7.31
C THR A 50 -6.41 0.69 -6.30
N ILE A 51 -6.06 0.61 -5.01
CA ILE A 51 -7.02 0.47 -3.91
C ILE A 51 -7.25 1.84 -3.27
N GLY A 52 -8.51 2.17 -3.00
CA GLY A 52 -8.88 3.41 -2.32
C GLY A 52 -10.26 3.34 -1.70
N ILE A 53 -10.65 4.42 -1.05
CA ILE A 53 -11.98 4.57 -0.47
C ILE A 53 -12.67 5.78 -1.08
N VAL A 54 -13.86 5.56 -1.63
CA VAL A 54 -14.70 6.62 -2.21
C VAL A 54 -16.09 6.53 -1.59
N GLN A 55 -16.51 7.60 -0.91
CA GLN A 55 -17.82 7.68 -0.23
C GLN A 55 -18.11 6.48 0.71
N GLY A 56 -17.07 5.98 1.38
CA GLY A 56 -17.14 4.83 2.28
C GLY A 56 -17.09 3.46 1.60
N GLU A 57 -17.05 3.39 0.28
CA GLU A 57 -16.88 2.14 -0.45
C GLU A 57 -15.39 1.78 -0.52
N LEU A 58 -15.07 0.53 -0.16
CA LEU A 58 -13.71 -0.03 -0.23
C LEU A 58 -13.52 -0.62 -1.62
N ILE A 59 -12.73 0.04 -2.47
CA ILE A 59 -12.62 -0.27 -3.89
C ILE A 59 -11.26 -0.89 -4.18
N ALA A 60 -11.25 -2.09 -4.77
CA ALA A 60 -10.05 -2.76 -5.28
C ALA A 60 -9.98 -2.67 -6.81
N GLY A 61 -9.31 -1.63 -7.31
CA GLY A 61 -9.33 -1.24 -8.73
C GLY A 61 -10.22 -0.02 -8.95
N LEU A 62 -9.73 1.15 -8.52
CA LEU A 62 -10.36 2.44 -8.81
C LEU A 62 -10.48 2.66 -10.32
N SER A 63 -11.56 3.32 -10.74
CA SER A 63 -11.66 3.85 -12.10
C SER A 63 -10.71 5.03 -12.31
N SER A 64 -10.41 5.38 -13.56
CA SER A 64 -9.59 6.56 -13.87
C SER A 64 -10.21 7.85 -13.33
N GLU A 65 -11.54 7.96 -13.31
CA GLU A 65 -12.25 9.11 -12.74
C GLU A 65 -12.12 9.16 -11.21
N GLN A 66 -12.27 8.01 -10.54
CA GLN A 66 -12.10 7.92 -9.09
C GLN A 66 -10.66 8.23 -8.67
N LEU A 67 -9.68 7.73 -9.44
CA LEU A 67 -8.27 8.00 -9.24
C LEU A 67 -7.95 9.50 -9.40
N ALA A 68 -8.42 10.11 -10.48
CA ALA A 68 -8.25 11.54 -10.73
C ALA A 68 -8.95 12.40 -9.65
N TYR A 69 -10.13 11.99 -9.20
CA TYR A 69 -10.84 12.63 -8.09
C TYR A 69 -10.00 12.61 -6.80
N LEU A 70 -9.52 11.43 -6.36
CA LEU A 70 -8.69 11.33 -5.15
C LEU A 70 -7.39 12.13 -5.27
N ALA A 71 -6.76 12.14 -6.45
CA ALA A 71 -5.52 12.87 -6.67
C ALA A 71 -5.70 14.39 -6.66
N SER A 72 -6.76 14.91 -7.29
CA SER A 72 -7.05 16.35 -7.33
C SER A 72 -7.57 16.89 -6.00
N ALA A 73 -8.38 16.10 -5.28
CA ALA A 73 -8.93 16.48 -3.99
C ALA A 73 -7.84 16.70 -2.91
N ALA A 74 -6.66 16.08 -3.07
CA ALA A 74 -5.52 16.22 -2.18
C ALA A 74 -4.98 17.67 -2.06
N GLN A 75 -5.33 18.56 -3.00
CA GLN A 75 -4.87 19.96 -3.00
C GLN A 75 -6.00 20.98 -2.78
N ALA A 76 -7.26 20.54 -2.70
CA ALA A 76 -8.39 21.45 -2.55
C ALA A 76 -8.56 21.87 -1.08
N PRO A 77 -8.35 23.16 -0.71
CA PRO A 77 -8.42 23.62 0.68
C PRO A 77 -9.79 23.42 1.33
N GLU A 78 -10.85 23.35 0.52
CA GLU A 78 -12.22 23.13 0.98
C GLU A 78 -12.62 21.63 1.02
N GLN A 79 -11.80 20.74 0.45
CA GLN A 79 -12.01 19.29 0.44
C GLN A 79 -11.16 18.59 1.51
N HIS A 80 -11.14 19.15 2.73
CA HIS A 80 -10.51 18.59 3.94
C HIS A 80 -11.05 17.21 4.39
N ASP A 81 -11.81 16.52 3.54
CA ASP A 81 -12.45 15.24 3.85
C ASP A 81 -11.77 14.05 3.15
N LEU A 82 -10.53 14.23 2.68
CA LEU A 82 -9.64 13.12 2.34
C LEU A 82 -8.93 12.63 3.59
N HIS A 83 -9.17 11.36 3.92
CA HIS A 83 -8.58 10.73 5.09
C HIS A 83 -7.42 9.81 4.69
N LYS A 84 -6.34 9.83 5.44
CA LYS A 84 -5.33 8.77 5.41
C LYS A 84 -5.84 7.62 6.27
N VAL A 85 -6.25 6.52 5.63
CA VAL A 85 -6.97 5.43 6.31
C VAL A 85 -6.03 4.26 6.58
N SER A 86 -5.77 4.02 7.87
CA SER A 86 -5.17 2.79 8.38
C SER A 86 -6.23 1.81 8.89
N ARG A 87 -5.77 0.65 9.36
CA ARG A 87 -6.61 -0.50 9.70
C ARG A 87 -7.73 -0.17 10.69
N ARG A 88 -7.41 0.63 11.71
CA ARG A 88 -8.35 1.07 12.76
C ARG A 88 -9.42 2.03 12.24
N ASP A 89 -9.13 2.73 11.16
CA ASP A 89 -9.96 3.81 10.63
C ASP A 89 -11.06 3.26 9.70
N LEU A 90 -10.88 2.03 9.17
CA LEU A 90 -11.80 1.38 8.24
C LEU A 90 -13.29 1.42 8.66
N PRO A 91 -13.68 1.02 9.89
CA PRO A 91 -15.10 1.06 10.29
C PRO A 91 -15.67 2.48 10.27
N ILE A 92 -14.84 3.47 10.61
CA ILE A 92 -15.23 4.88 10.63
C ILE A 92 -15.36 5.39 9.20
N ALA A 93 -14.41 5.06 8.33
CA ALA A 93 -14.41 5.45 6.92
C ALA A 93 -15.68 4.96 6.21
N VAL A 94 -16.08 3.70 6.44
CA VAL A 94 -17.32 3.14 5.89
C VAL A 94 -18.55 3.83 6.49
N ALA A 95 -18.64 3.92 7.83
CA ALA A 95 -19.81 4.47 8.50
C ALA A 95 -20.06 5.96 8.19
N ARG A 96 -18.98 6.74 8.04
CA ARG A 96 -19.04 8.17 7.74
C ARG A 96 -18.95 8.50 6.26
N ARG A 97 -18.87 7.50 5.39
CA ARG A 97 -18.74 7.67 3.94
C ARG A 97 -17.54 8.55 3.54
N TRP A 98 -16.39 8.31 4.17
CA TRP A 98 -15.17 9.04 3.88
C TRP A 98 -14.65 8.75 2.47
N ASN A 99 -13.96 9.73 1.91
CA ASN A 99 -13.02 9.51 0.81
C ASN A 99 -11.62 9.41 1.41
N GLY A 100 -10.76 8.56 0.89
CA GLY A 100 -9.45 8.41 1.51
C GLY A 100 -8.45 7.54 0.78
N GLY A 101 -7.19 7.85 1.05
CA GLY A 101 -6.05 7.04 0.66
C GLY A 101 -5.84 5.90 1.64
N THR A 102 -5.66 4.69 1.14
CA THR A 102 -5.36 3.52 1.96
C THR A 102 -3.85 3.44 2.20
N THR A 103 -3.45 3.23 3.44
CA THR A 103 -2.05 2.91 3.81
C THR A 103 -1.68 1.49 3.35
N VAL A 104 -0.43 1.06 3.55
CA VAL A 104 -0.01 -0.32 3.32
C VAL A 104 -0.91 -1.31 4.07
N ALA A 105 -1.13 -1.11 5.39
CA ALA A 105 -2.01 -1.97 6.18
C ALA A 105 -3.43 -2.10 5.59
N THR A 106 -4.07 -0.97 5.28
CA THR A 106 -5.43 -1.00 4.73
C THR A 106 -5.48 -1.60 3.33
N THR A 107 -4.47 -1.32 2.51
CA THR A 107 -4.36 -1.86 1.15
C THR A 107 -4.21 -3.37 1.17
N MET A 108 -3.33 -3.92 2.02
CA MET A 108 -3.19 -5.37 2.22
C MET A 108 -4.52 -6.01 2.63
N TRP A 109 -5.21 -5.41 3.59
CA TRP A 109 -6.46 -5.94 4.10
C TRP A 109 -7.56 -6.05 3.04
N ILE A 110 -7.71 -5.00 2.22
CA ILE A 110 -8.66 -4.96 1.11
C ILE A 110 -8.21 -5.92 0.00
N ALA A 111 -6.94 -5.87 -0.40
CA ALA A 111 -6.38 -6.73 -1.45
C ALA A 111 -6.63 -8.20 -1.17
N HIS A 112 -6.34 -8.66 0.05
CA HIS A 112 -6.56 -10.04 0.46
C HIS A 112 -8.05 -10.45 0.35
N ARG A 113 -8.98 -9.58 0.73
CA ARG A 113 -10.43 -9.83 0.64
C ARG A 113 -10.95 -9.89 -0.79
N HIS A 114 -10.25 -9.25 -1.71
CA HIS A 114 -10.50 -9.33 -3.14
C HIS A 114 -9.68 -10.42 -3.84
N GLY A 115 -8.98 -11.28 -3.09
CA GLY A 115 -8.20 -12.39 -3.65
C GLY A 115 -6.96 -11.94 -4.42
N ILE A 116 -6.43 -10.73 -4.15
CA ILE A 116 -5.23 -10.19 -4.79
C ILE A 116 -4.01 -10.55 -3.91
N PRO A 117 -3.10 -11.42 -4.37
CA PRO A 117 -2.03 -11.96 -3.52
C PRO A 117 -0.75 -11.10 -3.51
N VAL A 118 -0.61 -10.13 -4.41
CA VAL A 118 0.59 -9.29 -4.58
C VAL A 118 0.22 -7.81 -4.52
N PHE A 119 1.01 -7.03 -3.78
CA PHE A 119 0.87 -5.60 -3.59
C PHE A 119 2.23 -4.91 -3.78
N ALA A 120 2.28 -3.86 -4.60
CA ALA A 120 3.47 -3.02 -4.78
C ALA A 120 3.31 -1.65 -4.11
N THR A 121 4.31 -1.21 -3.36
CA THR A 121 4.42 0.13 -2.76
C THR A 121 5.86 0.63 -2.87
N GLY A 122 6.08 1.93 -2.64
CA GLY A 122 7.44 2.45 -2.49
C GLY A 122 8.14 1.90 -1.25
N GLY A 123 7.50 1.97 -0.09
CA GLY A 123 8.13 1.59 1.19
C GLY A 123 7.13 1.43 2.31
N ILE A 124 7.30 0.39 3.12
CA ILE A 124 6.41 0.11 4.26
C ILE A 124 6.61 1.12 5.40
N GLY A 125 5.61 1.27 6.26
CA GLY A 125 5.81 1.81 7.60
C GLY A 125 6.60 0.82 8.47
N GLY A 126 6.95 1.24 9.68
CA GLY A 126 7.75 0.43 10.59
C GLY A 126 7.81 1.02 11.99
N VAL A 127 8.86 0.68 12.73
CA VAL A 127 9.12 1.27 14.05
C VAL A 127 9.73 2.66 13.84
N HIS A 128 9.13 3.68 14.44
CA HIS A 128 9.66 5.05 14.34
C HIS A 128 10.91 5.22 15.21
N ARG A 129 11.75 6.19 14.85
CA ARG A 129 12.91 6.57 15.68
C ARG A 129 12.42 7.18 16.99
N GLY A 130 13.09 6.90 18.11
CA GLY A 130 12.71 7.39 19.43
C GLY A 130 12.70 6.27 20.46
N ASP A 131 11.69 6.27 21.33
CA ASP A 131 11.50 5.28 22.41
C ASP A 131 10.89 3.95 21.95
N GLY A 132 10.50 3.85 20.67
CA GLY A 132 9.91 2.65 20.08
C GLY A 132 8.41 2.48 20.33
N ALA A 133 7.72 3.45 20.92
CA ALA A 133 6.28 3.37 21.18
C ALA A 133 5.41 3.65 19.94
N ASP A 134 5.94 4.42 18.97
CA ASP A 134 5.26 4.72 17.71
C ASP A 134 5.63 3.65 16.65
N VAL A 135 4.71 2.70 16.44
CA VAL A 135 4.88 1.56 15.53
C VAL A 135 3.75 1.55 14.50
N SER A 136 4.12 1.49 13.22
CA SER A 136 3.15 1.42 12.14
C SER A 136 2.30 0.15 12.23
N ALA A 137 0.98 0.32 12.02
CA ALA A 137 0.05 -0.80 11.87
C ALA A 137 0.38 -1.71 10.66
N ASP A 138 1.21 -1.25 9.73
CA ASP A 138 1.69 -2.04 8.60
C ASP A 138 2.39 -3.33 9.06
N LEU A 139 3.16 -3.28 10.16
CA LEU A 139 3.90 -4.44 10.67
C LEU A 139 2.97 -5.53 11.21
N GLN A 140 1.91 -5.13 11.91
CA GLN A 140 0.89 -6.06 12.37
C GLN A 140 0.06 -6.61 11.22
N GLU A 141 -0.23 -5.81 10.20
CA GLU A 141 -0.95 -6.31 9.02
C GLU A 141 -0.11 -7.33 8.23
N LEU A 142 1.20 -7.10 8.07
CA LEU A 142 2.15 -8.06 7.50
C LEU A 142 2.17 -9.39 8.26
N ALA A 143 2.01 -9.37 9.58
CA ALA A 143 1.99 -10.57 10.41
C ALA A 143 0.73 -11.44 10.25
N GLN A 144 -0.39 -10.86 9.80
CA GLN A 144 -1.70 -11.52 9.84
C GLN A 144 -2.39 -11.69 8.49
N THR A 145 -1.99 -10.92 7.47
CA THR A 145 -2.66 -10.90 6.16
C THR A 145 -1.75 -11.48 5.08
N PRO A 146 -2.12 -12.60 4.43
CA PRO A 146 -1.26 -13.31 3.49
C PRO A 146 -1.27 -12.61 2.12
N VAL A 147 -0.52 -11.52 2.01
CA VAL A 147 -0.24 -10.76 0.78
C VAL A 147 1.26 -10.49 0.70
N ILE A 148 1.85 -10.73 -0.48
CA ILE A 148 3.25 -10.40 -0.75
C ILE A 148 3.34 -8.89 -1.00
N VAL A 149 4.13 -8.19 -0.19
CA VAL A 149 4.38 -6.75 -0.34
C VAL A 149 5.76 -6.51 -0.96
N VAL A 150 5.78 -6.00 -2.18
CA VAL A 150 6.99 -5.59 -2.89
C VAL A 150 7.25 -4.13 -2.59
N CYS A 151 8.42 -3.82 -2.03
CA CYS A 151 8.80 -2.47 -1.62
C CYS A 151 10.31 -2.25 -1.61
N ALA A 152 10.76 -1.00 -1.55
CA ALA A 152 12.15 -0.62 -1.33
C ALA A 152 12.52 -0.63 0.17
N GLY A 153 12.05 -1.62 0.93
CA GLY A 153 12.21 -1.69 2.38
C GLY A 153 11.26 -0.76 3.15
N ALA A 154 11.64 -0.40 4.38
CA ALA A 154 10.88 0.55 5.20
C ALA A 154 11.32 2.00 4.91
N LYS A 155 10.38 2.95 5.02
CA LYS A 155 10.67 4.39 4.78
C LYS A 155 11.88 4.84 5.61
N ALA A 156 12.81 5.56 4.97
CA ALA A 156 14.11 5.91 5.59
C ALA A 156 14.04 6.76 6.87
N ILE A 157 12.90 7.40 7.14
CA ILE A 157 12.64 8.16 8.38
C ILE A 157 12.49 7.26 9.62
N LEU A 158 12.40 5.95 9.43
CA LEU A 158 12.13 4.96 10.48
C LEU A 158 13.43 4.44 11.13
N ASN A 159 13.26 3.59 12.14
CA ASN A 159 14.31 2.79 12.76
C ASN A 159 14.33 1.41 12.08
N LEU A 160 15.25 1.22 11.12
CA LEU A 160 15.31 -0.02 10.34
C LEU A 160 15.68 -1.25 11.17
N PRO A 161 16.71 -1.21 12.05
CA PRO A 161 17.02 -2.33 12.94
C PRO A 161 15.82 -2.75 13.78
N ALA A 162 15.14 -1.81 14.45
CA ALA A 162 13.96 -2.14 15.26
C ALA A 162 12.79 -2.65 14.40
N THR A 163 12.67 -2.22 13.15
CA THR A 163 11.66 -2.73 12.22
C THR A 163 11.96 -4.18 11.83
N LEU A 164 13.21 -4.54 11.57
CA LEU A 164 13.62 -5.92 11.27
C LEU A 164 13.38 -6.85 12.47
N GLU A 165 13.80 -6.45 13.67
CA GLU A 165 13.55 -7.20 14.91
C GLU A 165 12.05 -7.45 15.15
N TYR A 166 11.21 -6.46 14.83
CA TYR A 166 9.76 -6.61 14.92
C TYR A 166 9.26 -7.64 13.91
N LEU A 167 9.67 -7.54 12.64
CA LEU A 167 9.27 -8.49 11.60
C LEU A 167 9.70 -9.92 11.94
N GLU A 168 10.91 -10.10 12.45
CA GLU A 168 11.41 -11.39 12.95
C GLU A 168 10.53 -11.92 14.10
N THR A 169 10.27 -11.08 15.11
CA THR A 169 9.46 -11.45 16.29
C THR A 169 8.08 -11.97 15.91
N PHE A 170 7.46 -11.39 14.88
CA PHE A 170 6.13 -11.79 14.39
C PHE A 170 6.17 -12.80 13.24
N GLY A 171 7.34 -13.34 12.90
CA GLY A 171 7.48 -14.39 11.88
C GLY A 171 7.22 -13.92 10.45
N VAL A 172 7.35 -12.62 10.17
CA VAL A 172 7.20 -12.09 8.82
C VAL A 172 8.48 -12.34 8.02
N SER A 173 8.35 -13.08 6.92
CA SER A 173 9.49 -13.38 6.04
C SER A 173 9.90 -12.14 5.24
N VAL A 174 11.17 -11.77 5.33
CA VAL A 174 11.79 -10.67 4.57
C VAL A 174 12.74 -11.26 3.53
N VAL A 175 12.60 -10.85 2.27
CA VAL A 175 13.42 -11.36 1.14
C VAL A 175 14.05 -10.18 0.40
N GLY A 176 15.37 -10.19 0.29
CA GLY A 176 16.11 -9.25 -0.55
C GLY A 176 16.10 -9.70 -2.01
N TRP A 177 15.60 -8.86 -2.91
CA TRP A 177 15.64 -9.15 -4.35
C TRP A 177 16.97 -8.71 -4.96
N GLY A 178 17.87 -9.67 -5.22
CA GLY A 178 19.19 -9.40 -5.77
C GLY A 178 20.13 -8.68 -4.79
N THR A 179 19.86 -8.78 -3.48
CA THR A 179 20.63 -8.15 -2.41
C THR A 179 20.50 -8.97 -1.13
N ASP A 180 21.53 -8.91 -0.28
CA ASP A 180 21.53 -9.47 1.08
C ASP A 180 21.23 -8.40 2.16
N GLU A 181 21.12 -7.13 1.76
CA GLU A 181 20.81 -6.01 2.66
C GLU A 181 19.32 -5.65 2.63
N PHE A 182 18.78 -5.23 3.78
CA PHE A 182 17.45 -4.62 3.87
C PHE A 182 17.50 -3.18 3.31
N PRO A 183 16.81 -2.86 2.20
CA PRO A 183 16.96 -1.53 1.57
C PRO A 183 16.43 -0.38 2.44
N ALA A 184 17.08 0.79 2.35
CA ALA A 184 16.72 2.00 3.09
C ALA A 184 15.94 3.00 2.24
N PHE A 185 14.88 2.53 1.55
CA PHE A 185 14.00 3.33 0.71
C PHE A 185 14.73 4.03 -0.47
N TYR A 186 15.17 5.26 -0.30
CA TYR A 186 15.91 6.00 -1.35
C TYR A 186 17.39 5.60 -1.46
N SER A 187 17.90 4.82 -0.51
CA SER A 187 19.28 4.31 -0.51
C SER A 187 19.29 2.79 -0.72
N HIS A 188 20.09 2.34 -1.68
CA HIS A 188 20.30 0.91 -1.94
C HIS A 188 20.99 0.18 -0.78
N GLN A 189 21.77 0.91 0.02
CA GLN A 189 22.48 0.39 1.19
C GLN A 189 21.87 0.96 2.47
N SER A 190 21.76 0.14 3.51
CA SER A 190 21.25 0.55 4.82
C SER A 190 22.32 0.66 5.92
N GLY A 191 23.53 0.15 5.65
CA GLY A 191 24.69 0.23 6.55
C GLY A 191 24.88 -1.03 7.37
#